data_AF-A0A0G1CAD5-F1
#
_entry.id   AF-A0A0G1CAD5-F1
#
_cell.length_a   1.000
_cell.length_b   1.000
_cell.length_c   1.000
_cell.angle_alpha   90.00
_cell.angle_beta   90.00
_cell.angle_gamma   90.00
#
_symmetry.space_group_name_H-M   'P 1'
#
loop_
_entity.id
_entity.type
_entity.pdbx_description
1 polymer ?
#
loop_
_entity_poly.entity_id
_entity_poly.type
_entity_poly.pdbx_seq_one_letter_code
_entity_poly.pdbx_strand_id
1 'polypeptide(L)'
;MKWHPKNIKKSDVEKLPDSQKHYVDKVGKGEYLLMRSPEKFVNHSCNPNTKMKNHCDVAVRYIRKGEEITTNYGKSNLIPFKCKCGSKNCKKTIK
;
A
#
# COMPACT_ATOMS: atom_id res chain seq x y z
N MET A 1 15.29 13.19 -5.55
CA MET A 1 14.24 12.37 -6.18
C MET A 1 12.91 13.11 -6.06
N LYS A 2 12.24 13.41 -7.17
CA LYS A 2 10.89 14.00 -7.16
C LYS A 2 9.90 12.87 -7.48
N TRP A 3 9.03 12.54 -6.54
CA TRP A 3 8.00 11.53 -6.72
C TRP A 3 6.83 12.15 -7.50
N HIS A 4 6.29 11.41 -8.48
CA HIS A 4 5.25 11.87 -9.39
C HIS A 4 4.03 10.94 -9.29
N PRO A 5 3.09 11.22 -8.35
CA PRO A 5 1.90 10.41 -8.19
C PRO A 5 1.02 10.42 -9.43
N LYS A 6 0.35 9.29 -9.69
CA LYS A 6 -0.77 9.25 -10.63
C LYS A 6 -2.07 9.55 -9.89
N ASN A 7 -2.34 10.85 -9.72
CA ASN A 7 -3.61 11.32 -9.18
C ASN A 7 -4.72 11.12 -10.22
N ILE A 8 -5.84 10.53 -9.79
CA ILE A 8 -7.01 10.26 -10.63
C ILE A 8 -8.28 10.71 -9.90
N LYS A 9 -9.35 11.01 -10.66
CA LYS A 9 -10.65 11.37 -10.09
C LYS A 9 -11.49 10.12 -9.84
N LYS A 10 -12.54 10.25 -9.03
CA LYS A 10 -13.52 9.16 -8.80
C LYS A 10 -14.06 8.58 -10.11
N SER A 11 -14.41 9.44 -11.07
CA SER A 11 -14.91 9.03 -12.39
C SER A 11 -13.93 8.19 -13.19
N ASP A 12 -12.63 8.36 -12.95
CA ASP A 12 -11.59 7.60 -13.64
C ASP A 12 -11.44 6.21 -13.00
N VAL A 13 -11.57 6.11 -11.67
CA VAL A 13 -11.57 4.83 -10.92
C VAL A 13 -12.67 3.90 -11.42
N GLU A 14 -13.87 4.44 -11.66
CA GLU A 14 -15.03 3.67 -12.16
C GLU A 14 -14.77 3.06 -13.55
N LYS A 15 -13.93 3.72 -14.37
CA LYS A 15 -13.55 3.28 -15.72
C LYS A 15 -12.33 2.34 -15.74
N LEU A 16 -11.64 2.14 -14.62
CA LEU A 16 -10.49 1.24 -14.57
C LEU A 16 -10.92 -0.23 -14.73
N PRO A 17 -10.09 -1.08 -15.35
CA PRO A 17 -10.26 -2.53 -15.24
C PRO A 17 -10.27 -2.98 -13.79
N ASP A 18 -11.04 -4.02 -13.46
CA ASP A 18 -11.14 -4.52 -12.06
C ASP A 18 -9.77 -4.93 -11.49
N SER A 19 -8.90 -5.46 -12.34
CA SER A 19 -7.50 -5.78 -12.01
C SER A 19 -6.68 -4.58 -11.54
N GLN A 20 -7.08 -3.36 -11.89
CA GLN A 20 -6.41 -2.12 -11.48
C GLN A 20 -7.06 -1.44 -10.28
N LYS A 21 -8.34 -1.69 -10.02
CA LYS A 21 -9.07 -1.06 -8.90
C LYS A 21 -8.45 -1.41 -7.54
N HIS A 22 -7.87 -2.60 -7.40
CA HIS A 22 -7.14 -3.01 -6.20
C HIS A 22 -5.89 -2.17 -5.90
N TYR A 23 -5.38 -1.42 -6.88
CA TYR A 23 -4.20 -0.57 -6.74
C TYR A 23 -4.55 0.90 -6.54
N VAL A 24 -5.80 1.22 -6.23
CA VAL A 24 -6.26 2.59 -5.98
C VAL A 24 -6.30 2.86 -4.49
N ASP A 25 -5.60 3.90 -4.04
CA ASP A 25 -5.70 4.42 -2.68
C ASP A 25 -6.50 5.73 -2.67
N LYS A 26 -7.28 5.96 -1.61
CA LYS A 26 -8.07 7.19 -1.45
C LYS A 26 -7.30 8.13 -0.53
N VAL A 27 -6.74 9.19 -1.11
CA VAL A 27 -5.81 10.09 -0.43
C VAL A 27 -6.46 11.37 0.11
N GLY A 28 -7.70 11.65 -0.28
CA GLY A 28 -8.42 12.85 0.12
C GLY A 28 -9.91 12.83 -0.24
N LYS A 29 -10.58 13.98 -0.10
CA LYS A 29 -11.99 14.14 -0.48
C LYS A 29 -12.11 14.21 -2.00
N GLY A 30 -12.39 13.07 -2.63
CA GLY A 30 -12.54 12.97 -4.08
C GLY A 30 -11.22 12.78 -4.85
N GLU A 31 -10.12 12.63 -4.13
CA GLU A 31 -8.78 12.41 -4.67
C GLU A 31 -8.35 10.97 -4.44
N TYR A 32 -7.87 10.36 -5.53
CA TYR A 32 -7.45 8.97 -5.57
C TYR A 32 -6.08 8.88 -6.22
N LEU A 33 -5.31 7.88 -5.81
CA LEU A 33 -3.97 7.63 -6.32
C LEU A 33 -3.93 6.22 -6.88
N LEU A 34 -3.56 6.09 -8.15
CA LEU A 34 -3.34 4.79 -8.78
C LEU A 34 -1.88 4.38 -8.61
N MET A 35 -1.64 3.36 -7.79
CA MET A 35 -0.32 2.76 -7.59
C MET A 35 0.16 2.10 -8.89
N ARG A 36 1.39 2.41 -9.27
CA ARG A 36 2.13 1.85 -10.41
C ARG A 36 3.32 1.05 -9.91
N SER A 37 4.18 0.61 -10.84
CA SER A 37 5.45 -0.02 -10.47
C SER A 37 6.44 1.07 -10.06
N PRO A 38 7.20 0.90 -8.95
CA PRO A 38 7.27 -0.32 -8.12
C PRO A 38 6.28 -0.40 -6.95
N GLU A 39 5.61 0.70 -6.58
CA GLU A 39 4.86 0.83 -5.33
C GLU A 39 3.73 -0.20 -5.14
N LYS A 40 3.09 -0.62 -6.24
CA LYS A 40 1.99 -1.60 -6.21
C LYS A 40 2.39 -3.00 -5.72
N PHE A 41 3.69 -3.28 -5.62
CA PHE A 41 4.23 -4.57 -5.19
C PHE A 41 4.62 -4.61 -3.71
N VAL A 42 4.47 -3.50 -2.97
CA VAL A 42 4.79 -3.46 -1.54
C VAL A 42 3.73 -4.22 -0.76
N ASN A 43 4.09 -5.36 -0.18
CA ASN A 43 3.17 -6.24 0.55
C ASN A 43 2.93 -5.81 2.01
N HIS A 44 1.90 -6.42 2.62
CA HIS A 44 1.60 -6.24 4.02
C HIS A 44 2.52 -7.04 4.97
N SER A 45 2.99 -6.39 6.03
CA SER A 45 3.47 -7.05 7.25
C SER A 45 2.88 -6.43 8.52
N CYS A 46 2.57 -7.28 9.51
CA CYS A 46 2.20 -6.83 10.87
C CYS A 46 3.39 -6.24 11.65
N ASN A 47 4.63 -6.49 11.18
CA ASN A 47 5.86 -5.87 11.65
C ASN A 47 6.65 -5.35 10.43
N PRO A 48 6.18 -4.26 9.81
CA PRO A 48 6.75 -3.77 8.55
C PRO A 48 8.12 -3.11 8.74
N ASN A 49 8.87 -2.97 7.65
CA ASN A 49 10.12 -2.19 7.63
C ASN A 49 9.95 -0.78 7.05
N THR A 50 8.79 -0.46 6.49
CA THR A 50 8.40 0.91 6.12
C THR A 50 7.12 1.37 6.82
N LYS A 51 6.89 2.68 6.78
CA LYS A 51 5.61 3.32 7.08
C LYS A 51 5.29 4.36 6.01
N MET A 52 4.01 4.49 5.68
CA MET A 52 3.54 5.54 4.77
C MET A 52 3.63 6.91 5.46
N LYS A 53 4.30 7.86 4.82
CA LYS A 53 4.36 9.28 5.23
C LYS A 53 4.39 10.15 3.97
N ASN A 54 3.45 11.09 3.86
CA ASN A 54 3.33 11.99 2.71
C ASN A 54 3.35 11.25 1.36
N HIS A 55 2.60 10.14 1.27
CA HIS A 55 2.53 9.26 0.10
C HIS A 55 3.85 8.57 -0.31
N CYS A 56 4.82 8.53 0.60
CA CYS A 56 6.06 7.79 0.43
C CYS A 56 6.19 6.71 1.51
N ASP A 57 6.71 5.55 1.14
CA ASP A 57 7.20 4.58 2.10
C ASP A 57 8.53 5.05 2.69
N VAL A 58 8.56 5.26 4.00
CA VAL A 58 9.74 5.68 4.74
C VAL A 58 10.20 4.52 5.60
N ALA A 59 11.46 4.12 5.44
CA ALA A 59 12.07 3.08 6.27
C ALA A 59 11.99 3.45 7.76
N VAL A 60 11.59 2.50 8.61
CA VAL A 60 11.53 2.68 10.07
C VAL A 60 12.69 1.99 10.80
N ARG A 61 13.51 1.26 10.06
CA ARG A 61 14.74 0.59 10.50
C ARG A 61 15.65 0.33 9.30
N TYR A 62 16.85 -0.18 9.54
CA TYR A 62 17.72 -0.67 8.47
C TYR A 62 17.06 -1.83 7.72
N ILE A 63 17.23 -1.84 6.39
CA ILE A 63 16.70 -2.85 5.46
C ILE A 63 17.91 -3.49 4.76
N ARG A 64 18.05 -4.81 4.89
CA ARG A 64 19.19 -5.53 4.31
C ARG A 64 18.97 -5.74 2.80
N LYS A 65 20.06 -5.88 2.04
CA LYS A 65 19.98 -6.31 0.63
C LYS A 65 19.22 -7.64 0.54
N GLY A 66 18.19 -7.68 -0.30
CA GLY A 66 17.34 -8.86 -0.48
C GLY A 66 16.20 -9.00 0.53
N GLU A 67 16.11 -8.12 1.53
CA GLU A 67 14.96 -8.07 2.42
C GLU A 67 13.75 -7.46 1.70
N GLU A 68 12.58 -8.09 1.82
CA GLU A 68 11.34 -7.58 1.23
C GLU A 68 10.91 -6.26 1.88
N ILE A 69 10.55 -5.28 1.06
CA ILE A 69 9.96 -4.01 1.53
C ILE A 69 8.48 -4.26 1.83
N THR A 70 8.07 -3.99 3.08
CA THR A 70 6.70 -4.24 3.55
C THR A 70 6.15 -3.08 4.36
N THR A 71 4.84 -2.88 4.30
CA THR A 71 4.11 -1.81 5.01
C THR A 71 2.91 -2.37 5.79
N ASN A 72 2.25 -1.57 6.63
CA ASN A 72 1.08 -2.00 7.40
C ASN A 72 -0.22 -1.52 6.74
N TYR A 73 -1.04 -2.47 6.28
CA TYR A 73 -2.31 -2.21 5.60
C TYR A 73 -3.49 -1.95 6.55
N GLY A 74 -3.34 -2.18 7.87
CA GLY A 74 -4.46 -2.10 8.83
C GLY A 74 -5.01 -0.69 9.08
N LYS A 75 -4.60 0.31 8.29
CA LYS A 75 -5.22 1.64 8.23
C LYS A 75 -5.74 1.98 6.82
N SER A 76 -5.62 1.06 5.87
CA SER A 76 -6.08 1.24 4.51
C SER A 76 -7.50 0.71 4.37
N ASN A 77 -8.27 1.24 3.42
CA ASN A 77 -9.65 0.83 3.13
C ASN A 77 -9.69 -0.47 2.31
N LEU A 78 -8.82 -1.43 2.64
CA LEU A 78 -8.71 -2.68 1.91
C LEU A 78 -9.79 -3.66 2.36
N ILE A 79 -10.23 -4.49 1.42
CA ILE A 79 -11.12 -5.62 1.74
C ILE A 79 -10.38 -6.51 2.74
N PRO A 80 -11.04 -6.92 3.85
CA PRO A 80 -10.41 -7.80 4.83
C PRO A 80 -9.84 -9.06 4.20
N PHE A 81 -8.64 -9.45 4.63
CA PHE A 81 -7.96 -10.64 4.10
C PHE A 81 -7.23 -11.42 5.19
N LYS A 82 -7.02 -12.71 4.93
CA LYS A 82 -6.23 -13.59 5.79
C LYS A 82 -4.74 -13.25 5.64
N CYS A 83 -4.14 -12.75 6.72
CA CYS A 83 -2.75 -12.34 6.75
C CYS A 83 -1.81 -13.56 6.82
N LYS A 84 -0.81 -13.58 5.94
CA LYS A 84 0.23 -14.61 5.87
C LYS A 84 1.65 -14.04 6.00
N CYS A 85 1.81 -12.84 6.57
CA CYS A 85 3.09 -12.11 6.60
C CYS A 85 4.24 -12.77 7.40
N GLY A 86 4.00 -13.87 8.10
CA GLY A 86 5.03 -14.59 8.88
C GLY A 86 5.53 -13.88 10.16
N SER A 87 5.08 -12.65 10.46
CA SER A 87 5.51 -11.95 11.67
C SER A 87 5.09 -12.68 12.96
N LYS A 88 5.94 -12.63 14.00
CA LYS A 88 5.67 -13.18 15.34
C LYS A 88 4.37 -12.63 15.94
N ASN A 89 4.05 -11.36 15.66
CA ASN A 89 2.84 -10.67 16.11
C ASN A 89 1.75 -10.58 15.01
N CYS A 90 1.73 -11.52 14.06
CA CYS A 90 0.77 -11.50 12.97
C CYS A 90 -0.68 -11.55 13.48
N LYS A 91 -1.48 -10.54 13.09
CA LYS A 91 -2.90 -10.41 13.46
C LYS A 91 -3.82 -11.48 12.86
N LYS A 92 -3.31 -12.32 11.94
CA LYS A 92 -4.01 -13.37 11.18
C LYS A 92 -5.10 -12.88 10.22
N THR A 93 -5.76 -11.77 10.53
CA THR A 93 -6.73 -11.10 9.69
C THR A 93 -6.44 -9.60 9.70
N ILE A 94 -6.36 -9.00 8.52
CA ILE A 94 -6.35 -7.53 8.36
C ILE A 94 -7.76 -7.12 7.98
N LYS A 95 -8.23 -6.06 8.64
CA LYS A 95 -9.53 -5.43 8.45
C LYS A 95 -9.31 -3.93 8.32
#